data_AF-A0AAV0WMC7-F1
#
_entry.id   AF-A0AAV0WMC7-F1
#
_cell.length_a   1.000
_cell.length_b   1.000
_cell.length_c   1.000
_cell.angle_alpha   90.00
_cell.angle_beta   90.00
_cell.angle_gamma   90.00
#
_symmetry.space_group_name_H-M   'P 1'
#
loop_
_entity.id
_entity.type
_entity.pdbx_description
1 polymer ?
#
loop_
_entity_poly.entity_id
_entity_poly.type
_entity_poly.pdbx_seq_one_letter_code
_entity_poly.pdbx_strand_id
1 'polypeptide(L)'
;MQKSGPLNLFSSIRYEAKHKELKDAANAITSRKNIAYSLALKQQLQLAYRLLSSDNNLYTIPIQFGRVLTLDSFTLDLYNNRITFLNKKFNLCVDNITFVSWVNIKGSIYNCKNMCVVVSEDDGDTMMLSFGLIKDIFITGEKH
;
A
#
# COMPACT_ATOMS: atom_id res chain seq x y z
N MET A 1 -33.40 -1.71 0.95
CA MET A 1 -32.22 -2.49 0.50
C MET A 1 -31.33 -1.73 -0.51
N GLN A 2 -31.17 -0.40 -0.40
CA GLN A 2 -30.41 0.41 -1.38
C GLN A 2 -29.02 0.88 -0.92
N LYS A 3 -28.48 0.36 0.20
CA LYS A 3 -27.20 0.85 0.79
C LYS A 3 -26.06 -0.17 0.75
N SER A 4 -26.17 -1.23 -0.03
CA SER A 4 -25.12 -2.24 -0.15
C SER A 4 -24.47 -2.06 -1.51
N GLY A 5 -23.18 -1.69 -1.51
CA GLY A 5 -22.38 -1.67 -2.74
C GLY A 5 -22.30 -3.05 -3.39
N PRO A 6 -21.57 -3.18 -4.52
CA PRO A 6 -21.48 -4.43 -5.27
C PRO A 6 -21.19 -5.63 -4.36
N LEU A 7 -22.04 -6.67 -4.42
CA LEU A 7 -21.92 -7.89 -3.59
C LEU A 7 -20.53 -8.55 -3.73
N ASN A 8 -19.91 -8.37 -4.90
CA ASN A 8 -18.56 -8.83 -5.19
C ASN A 8 -17.50 -8.25 -4.21
N LEU A 9 -17.69 -7.03 -3.68
CA LEU A 9 -16.77 -6.45 -2.69
C LEU A 9 -16.85 -7.16 -1.34
N PHE A 10 -18.04 -7.64 -0.98
CA PHE A 10 -18.29 -8.39 0.27
C PHE A 10 -18.03 -9.89 0.14
N SER A 11 -17.77 -10.37 -1.07
CA SER A 11 -17.52 -11.80 -1.31
C SER A 11 -16.18 -12.22 -0.71
N SER A 12 -16.22 -13.26 0.13
CA SER A 12 -15.04 -13.90 0.70
C SER A 12 -14.41 -14.94 -0.22
N ILE A 13 -14.99 -15.17 -1.42
CA ILE A 13 -14.50 -16.13 -2.42
C ILE A 13 -13.06 -15.83 -2.85
N ARG A 14 -12.68 -14.54 -2.96
CA ARG A 14 -11.29 -14.15 -3.31
C ARG A 14 -10.25 -14.59 -2.28
N TYR A 15 -10.67 -14.94 -1.07
CA TYR A 15 -9.78 -15.39 0.01
C TYR A 15 -9.74 -16.92 0.15
N GLU A 16 -10.23 -17.68 -0.84
CA GLU A 16 -10.28 -19.14 -0.81
C GLU A 16 -8.91 -19.77 -0.49
N ALA A 17 -7.83 -19.26 -1.09
CA ALA A 17 -6.47 -19.72 -0.81
C ALA A 17 -6.09 -19.56 0.67
N LYS A 18 -6.45 -18.42 1.29
CA LYS A 18 -6.22 -18.17 2.71
C LYS A 18 -7.09 -19.08 3.60
N HIS A 19 -8.31 -19.37 3.16
CA HIS A 19 -9.17 -20.32 3.87
C HIS A 19 -8.64 -21.75 3.82
N LYS A 20 -7.94 -22.14 2.75
CA LYS A 20 -7.31 -23.46 2.64
C LYS A 20 -6.28 -23.68 3.74
N GLU A 21 -5.37 -22.73 3.96
CA GLU A 21 -4.37 -22.82 5.02
C GLU A 21 -4.99 -22.96 6.42
N LEU A 22 -6.09 -22.24 6.67
CA LEU A 22 -6.83 -22.32 7.94
C LEU A 22 -7.52 -23.68 8.11
N LYS A 23 -8.10 -24.23 7.04
CA LYS A 23 -8.73 -25.57 7.03
C LYS A 23 -7.70 -26.66 7.29
N ASP A 24 -6.54 -26.60 6.64
CA ASP A 24 -5.46 -27.57 6.82
C ASP A 24 -4.93 -27.50 8.26
N ALA A 25 -4.72 -26.29 8.79
CA ALA A 25 -4.34 -26.09 10.18
C ALA A 25 -5.39 -26.61 11.17
N ALA A 26 -6.68 -26.42 10.88
CA ALA A 26 -7.76 -26.91 11.72
C ALA A 26 -7.82 -28.44 11.74
N ASN A 27 -7.63 -29.08 10.58
CA ASN A 27 -7.62 -30.54 10.47
C ASN A 27 -6.42 -31.18 11.18
N ALA A 28 -5.28 -30.48 11.23
CA ALA A 28 -4.09 -30.95 11.94
C ALA A 28 -4.21 -30.85 13.48
N ILE A 29 -5.08 -29.97 14.00
CA ILE A 29 -5.29 -29.82 15.45
C ILE A 29 -6.15 -30.97 15.96
N THR A 30 -5.55 -31.86 16.72
CA THR A 30 -6.22 -33.03 17.31
C THR A 30 -7.12 -32.66 18.50
N SER A 31 -6.76 -31.60 19.24
CA SER A 31 -7.52 -31.11 20.40
C SER A 31 -8.60 -30.12 19.98
N ARG A 32 -9.82 -30.62 19.73
CA ARG A 32 -10.97 -29.82 19.29
C ARG A 32 -11.64 -28.98 20.38
N LYS A 33 -10.97 -28.73 21.50
CA LYS A 33 -11.56 -28.05 22.68
C LYS A 33 -11.91 -26.59 22.39
N ASN A 34 -11.10 -25.90 21.56
CA ASN A 34 -11.43 -24.57 21.02
C ASN A 34 -10.61 -24.26 19.73
N ILE A 35 -11.11 -24.72 18.58
CA ILE A 35 -10.42 -24.60 17.29
C ILE A 35 -10.21 -23.13 16.87
N ALA A 36 -11.16 -22.26 17.16
CA ALA A 36 -11.10 -20.85 16.78
C ALA A 36 -9.97 -20.13 17.53
N TYR A 37 -9.84 -20.38 18.83
CA TYR A 37 -8.76 -19.83 19.64
C TYR A 37 -7.39 -20.28 19.15
N SER A 38 -7.21 -21.58 18.88
CA SER A 38 -5.94 -22.11 18.37
C SER A 38 -5.55 -21.53 17.01
N LEU A 39 -6.51 -21.36 16.09
CA LEU A 39 -6.27 -20.73 14.79
C LEU A 39 -5.91 -19.25 14.95
N ALA A 40 -6.62 -18.52 15.82
CA ALA A 40 -6.33 -17.11 16.09
C ALA A 40 -4.93 -16.92 16.67
N LEU A 41 -4.56 -17.74 17.67
CA LEU A 41 -3.23 -17.71 18.28
C LEU A 41 -2.12 -18.02 17.27
N LYS A 42 -2.32 -19.03 16.41
CA LYS A 42 -1.38 -19.33 15.32
C LYS A 42 -1.17 -18.13 14.40
N GLN A 43 -2.25 -17.44 14.00
CA GLN A 43 -2.15 -16.25 13.15
C GLN A 43 -1.45 -15.08 13.85
N GLN A 44 -1.74 -14.86 15.14
CA GLN A 44 -1.06 -13.84 15.95
C GLN A 44 0.45 -14.09 16.04
N LEU A 45 0.87 -15.33 16.30
CA LEU A 45 2.28 -15.70 16.37
C LEU A 45 2.98 -15.57 15.00
N GLN A 46 2.31 -15.97 13.91
CA GLN A 46 2.83 -15.78 12.55
C GLN A 46 3.01 -14.30 12.22
N LEU A 47 2.07 -13.44 12.61
CA LEU A 47 2.19 -12.00 12.44
C LEU A 47 3.35 -11.43 13.26
N ALA A 48 3.44 -11.78 14.55
CA ALA A 48 4.51 -11.34 15.42
C ALA A 48 5.89 -11.73 14.87
N TYR A 49 6.02 -12.98 14.39
CA TYR A 49 7.25 -13.45 13.74
C TYR A 49 7.61 -12.61 12.50
N ARG A 50 6.65 -12.29 11.63
CA ARG A 50 6.88 -11.44 10.44
C ARG A 50 7.32 -10.03 10.80
N LEU A 51 6.79 -9.47 11.90
CA LEU A 51 7.13 -8.12 12.35
C LEU A 51 8.49 -8.07 13.06
N LEU A 52 8.88 -9.13 13.75
CA LEU A 52 10.13 -9.21 14.53
C LEU A 52 11.32 -9.77 13.75
N SER A 53 11.08 -10.58 12.72
CA SER A 53 12.14 -11.14 11.88
C SER A 53 12.82 -10.05 11.06
N SER A 54 14.15 -10.04 11.00
CA SER A 54 14.95 -9.10 10.20
C SER A 54 14.80 -9.32 8.70
N ASP A 55 14.72 -10.58 8.29
CA ASP A 55 14.82 -11.00 6.88
C ASP A 55 13.49 -10.91 6.15
N ASN A 56 12.38 -11.00 6.90
CA ASN A 56 11.01 -10.91 6.39
C ASN A 56 10.24 -9.73 6.99
N ASN A 57 10.95 -8.71 7.49
CA ASN A 57 10.29 -7.55 8.03
C ASN A 57 9.61 -6.74 6.92
N LEU A 58 8.33 -6.44 7.07
CA LEU A 58 7.62 -5.49 6.19
C LEU A 58 8.34 -4.13 6.09
N TYR A 59 9.03 -3.74 7.16
CA TYR A 59 9.77 -2.48 7.23
C TYR A 59 11.16 -2.55 6.58
N THR A 60 11.70 -3.74 6.30
CA THR A 60 13.02 -3.91 5.65
C THR A 60 12.92 -4.16 4.15
N ILE A 61 11.70 -4.31 3.61
CA ILE A 61 11.49 -4.44 2.15
C ILE A 61 11.99 -3.16 1.47
N PRO A 62 13.02 -3.24 0.59
CA PRO A 62 13.54 -2.08 -0.10
C PRO A 62 12.47 -1.51 -1.04
N ILE A 63 12.48 -0.19 -1.21
CA ILE A 63 11.60 0.46 -2.18
C ILE A 63 11.99 -0.01 -3.57
N GLN A 64 11.04 -0.56 -4.31
CA GLN A 64 11.22 -0.97 -5.71
C GLN A 64 10.36 -0.09 -6.59
N PHE A 65 10.78 0.13 -7.83
CA PHE A 65 10.04 0.95 -8.76
C PHE A 65 10.07 0.39 -10.17
N GLY A 66 9.04 0.75 -10.93
CA GLY A 66 8.84 0.30 -12.28
C GLY A 66 9.67 1.08 -13.31
N ARG A 67 9.22 0.98 -14.56
CA ARG A 67 9.85 1.64 -15.70
C ARG A 67 9.88 3.15 -15.51
N VAL A 68 11.03 3.76 -15.85
CA VAL A 68 11.19 5.21 -15.92
C VAL A 68 10.39 5.76 -17.10
N LEU A 69 9.59 6.78 -16.82
CA LEU A 69 8.74 7.47 -17.77
C LEU A 69 9.40 8.80 -18.18
N THR A 70 9.39 9.08 -19.48
CA THR A 70 9.75 10.40 -20.00
C THR A 70 8.52 11.29 -19.95
N LEU A 71 8.63 12.43 -19.29
CA LEU A 71 7.58 13.44 -19.28
C LEU A 71 7.62 14.27 -20.56
N ASP A 72 6.44 14.78 -20.92
CA ASP A 72 6.33 15.80 -21.95
C ASP A 72 6.68 17.18 -21.38
N SER A 73 7.14 18.08 -22.25
CA SER A 73 7.54 19.45 -21.89
C SER A 73 6.43 20.23 -21.17
N PHE A 74 5.18 20.02 -21.59
CA PHE A 74 4.01 20.65 -20.97
C PHE A 74 3.78 20.16 -19.53
N THR A 75 3.94 18.86 -19.28
CA THR A 75 3.77 18.31 -17.93
C THR A 75 4.83 18.83 -16.97
N LEU A 76 6.06 19.04 -17.44
CA LEU A 76 7.14 19.61 -16.64
C LEU A 76 6.85 21.06 -16.22
N ASP A 77 6.32 21.88 -17.13
CA ASP A 77 5.92 23.26 -16.83
C ASP A 77 4.79 23.32 -15.78
N LEU A 78 3.79 22.44 -15.92
CA LEU A 78 2.69 22.32 -14.96
C LEU A 78 3.21 22.07 -13.53
N TYR A 79 4.12 21.10 -13.37
CA TYR A 79 4.69 20.75 -12.06
C TYR A 79 5.57 21.85 -11.47
N ASN A 80 6.34 22.56 -12.30
CA ASN A 80 7.22 23.63 -11.81
C ASN A 80 6.46 24.89 -11.39
N ASN A 81 5.41 25.26 -12.13
CA ASN A 81 4.80 26.59 -12.01
C ASN A 81 3.39 26.60 -11.41
N ARG A 82 2.64 25.48 -11.50
CA ARG A 82 1.20 25.48 -11.18
C ARG A 82 0.80 24.57 -10.01
N ILE A 83 1.71 23.73 -9.51
CA ILE A 83 1.41 22.79 -8.43
C ILE A 83 2.07 23.24 -7.13
N THR A 84 1.28 23.27 -6.06
CA THR A 84 1.76 23.48 -4.69
C THR A 84 2.00 22.12 -4.04
N PHE A 85 3.24 21.88 -3.61
CA PHE A 85 3.61 20.67 -2.89
C PHE A 85 3.25 20.79 -1.41
N LEU A 86 2.72 19.71 -0.82
CA LEU A 86 2.28 19.70 0.58
C LEU A 86 3.43 19.79 1.59
N ASN A 87 4.55 19.12 1.30
CA ASN A 87 5.70 19.00 2.21
C ASN A 87 6.88 19.91 1.85
N LYS A 88 7.36 19.84 0.60
CA LYS A 88 8.56 20.55 0.17
C LYS A 88 8.42 20.98 -1.28
N LYS A 89 8.85 22.19 -1.60
CA LYS A 89 8.95 22.65 -2.99
C LYS A 89 10.12 21.92 -3.65
N PHE A 90 9.82 21.11 -4.66
CA PHE A 90 10.82 20.48 -5.52
C PHE A 90 11.03 21.34 -6.77
N ASN A 91 12.27 21.40 -7.26
CA ASN A 91 12.54 22.00 -8.56
C ASN A 91 12.90 20.88 -9.54
N LEU A 92 11.94 20.53 -10.40
CA LEU A 92 12.07 19.35 -11.26
C LEU A 92 13.18 19.48 -12.31
N CYS A 93 13.67 20.70 -12.55
CA CYS A 93 14.78 20.94 -13.49
C CYS A 93 16.16 20.81 -12.85
N VAL A 94 16.27 20.89 -11.52
CA VAL A 94 17.55 20.94 -10.80
C VAL A 94 17.77 19.68 -9.98
N ASP A 95 16.70 19.15 -9.41
CA ASP A 95 16.72 17.90 -8.67
C ASP A 95 16.75 16.73 -9.67
N ASN A 96 17.56 15.69 -9.41
CA ASN A 96 17.58 14.47 -10.23
C ASN A 96 16.27 13.69 -10.03
N ILE A 97 15.18 14.17 -10.63
CA ILE A 97 13.84 13.59 -10.52
C ILE A 97 13.59 12.62 -11.66
N THR A 98 13.17 11.41 -11.30
CA THR A 98 12.78 10.37 -12.27
C THR A 98 11.33 9.97 -12.05
N PHE A 99 10.53 10.02 -13.12
CA PHE A 99 9.13 9.59 -13.09
C PHE A 99 9.05 8.10 -13.32
N VAL A 100 8.17 7.41 -12.59
CA VAL A 100 8.06 5.95 -12.63
C VAL A 100 6.61 5.50 -12.75
N SER A 101 6.38 4.37 -13.41
CA SER A 101 5.02 3.85 -13.64
C SER A 101 4.32 3.32 -12.39
N TRP A 102 5.10 2.80 -11.44
CA TRP A 102 4.63 2.24 -10.18
C TRP A 102 5.77 2.22 -9.16
N VAL A 103 5.41 2.22 -7.87
CA VAL A 103 6.35 2.09 -6.75
C VAL A 103 5.83 1.05 -5.77
N ASN A 104 6.70 0.20 -5.25
CA ASN A 104 6.41 -0.76 -4.20
C ASN A 104 6.99 -0.24 -2.89
N ILE A 105 6.11 0.05 -1.94
CA ILE A 105 6.47 0.51 -0.60
C ILE A 105 5.94 -0.52 0.40
N LYS A 106 6.85 -1.14 1.17
CA LYS A 106 6.51 -2.11 2.22
C LYS A 106 5.62 -3.27 1.72
N GLY A 107 5.84 -3.72 0.49
CA GLY A 107 5.07 -4.82 -0.13
C GLY A 107 3.75 -4.41 -0.79
N SER A 108 3.35 -3.13 -0.70
CA SER A 108 2.19 -2.58 -1.40
C SER A 108 2.63 -1.86 -2.67
N ILE A 109 2.06 -2.27 -3.82
CA ILE A 109 2.35 -1.65 -5.11
C ILE A 109 1.35 -0.52 -5.37
N TYR A 110 1.88 0.68 -5.58
CA TYR A 110 1.15 1.88 -5.95
C TYR A 110 1.36 2.19 -7.43
N ASN A 111 0.30 2.55 -8.14
CA ASN A 111 0.36 2.90 -9.56
C ASN A 111 -0.59 4.06 -9.89
N CYS A 112 -0.40 4.66 -11.07
CA CYS A 112 -1.23 5.77 -11.54
C CYS A 112 -2.54 5.32 -12.22
N LYS A 113 -2.93 4.05 -12.16
CA LYS A 113 -4.11 3.51 -12.85
C LYS A 113 -5.36 3.63 -11.97
N ASN A 114 -5.81 4.88 -11.74
CA ASN A 114 -6.98 5.19 -10.90
C ASN A 114 -6.91 4.64 -9.47
N MET A 115 -5.71 4.53 -8.92
CA MET A 115 -5.54 4.16 -7.52
C MET A 115 -5.86 5.35 -6.61
N CYS A 116 -6.65 5.10 -5.58
CA CYS A 116 -7.00 6.07 -4.55
C CYS A 116 -6.16 5.83 -3.30
N VAL A 117 -5.61 6.89 -2.71
CA VAL A 117 -4.77 6.86 -1.52
C VAL A 117 -5.29 7.88 -0.52
N VAL A 118 -5.11 7.56 0.76
CA VAL A 118 -5.38 8.49 1.86
C VAL A 118 -4.20 9.44 2.00
N VAL A 119 -4.44 10.74 1.87
CA VAL A 119 -3.42 11.79 1.78
C VAL A 119 -3.19 12.46 3.14
N SER A 120 -4.22 12.58 3.96
CA SER A 120 -4.12 13.16 5.30
C SER A 120 -5.09 12.52 6.28
N GLU A 121 -4.65 12.46 7.52
CA GLU A 121 -5.43 12.28 8.73
C GLU A 121 -5.29 13.60 9.47
N ASP A 122 -6.36 14.39 9.57
CA ASP A 122 -6.31 15.65 10.32
C ASP A 122 -6.30 15.32 11.82
N ASP A 123 -5.35 15.88 12.57
CA ASP A 123 -5.17 15.65 14.02
C ASP A 123 -6.27 16.32 14.89
N GLY A 124 -7.29 16.92 14.27
CA GLY A 124 -8.40 17.56 14.97
C GLY A 124 -9.44 16.56 15.50
N ASP A 125 -10.37 17.04 16.33
CA ASP A 125 -11.46 16.24 16.93
C ASP A 125 -12.37 15.52 15.90
N THR A 126 -12.25 15.88 14.62
CA THR A 126 -12.93 15.21 13.51
C THR A 126 -11.88 14.57 12.61
N MET A 127 -11.62 13.29 12.83
CA MET A 127 -10.70 12.49 12.02
C MET A 127 -11.25 12.33 10.59
N MET A 128 -11.01 13.32 9.72
CA MET A 128 -11.40 13.26 8.31
C MET A 128 -10.24 12.76 7.47
N LEU A 129 -10.45 11.59 6.88
CA LEU A 129 -9.54 11.01 5.91
C LEU A 129 -9.73 11.71 4.56
N SER A 130 -8.68 12.33 4.05
CA SER A 130 -8.68 12.89 2.70
C SER A 130 -8.26 11.82 1.70
N PHE A 131 -9.09 11.58 0.69
CA PHE A 131 -8.82 10.63 -0.38
C PHE A 131 -8.40 11.35 -1.66
N GLY A 132 -7.35 10.85 -2.33
CA GLY A 132 -6.82 11.42 -3.56
C GLY A 132 -6.45 10.34 -4.57
N LEU A 133 -6.58 10.66 -5.86
CA LEU A 133 -6.11 9.79 -6.93
C LEU A 133 -4.64 10.02 -7.20
N ILE A 134 -3.87 8.94 -7.37
CA ILE A 134 -2.48 9.04 -7.83
C ILE A 134 -2.50 9.41 -9.32
N LYS A 135 -1.95 10.58 -9.64
CA LYS A 135 -1.74 11.03 -11.02
C LYS A 135 -0.37 10.64 -11.55
N ASP A 136 0.68 11.01 -10.83
CA ASP A 136 2.06 10.72 -11.20
C ASP A 136 2.87 10.35 -9.96
N ILE A 137 3.92 9.55 -10.17
CA ILE A 137 4.86 9.10 -9.14
C ILE A 137 6.27 9.45 -9.61
N PHE A 138 7.05 10.08 -8.74
CA PHE A 138 8.44 10.45 -9.02
C PHE A 138 9.36 10.15 -7.83
N ILE A 139 10.64 9.94 -8.14
CA ILE A 139 11.70 9.65 -7.17
C ILE A 139 12.78 10.70 -7.33
N THR A 140 13.19 11.30 -6.22
CA THR A 140 14.32 12.22 -6.14
C THR A 140 15.58 11.43 -5.76
N GLY A 141 16.57 11.39 -6.64
CA GLY A 141 17.89 10.88 -6.26
C GLY A 141 18.61 11.92 -5.40
N GLU A 142 19.03 11.56 -4.18
CA GLU A 142 20.06 12.32 -3.49
C GLU A 142 21.37 12.14 -4.26
N LYS A 143 21.97 13.25 -4.72
CA LYS A 143 23.37 13.22 -5.17
C LYS A 143 24.22 12.94 -3.92
N HIS A 144 24.90 11.80 -3.90
CA HIS A 144 26.04 11.57 -3.02
C HIS A 144 27.14 12.59 -3.28
#